data_AF-A0A2J4Y983-F1
#
_entry.id   AF-A0A2J4Y983-F1
#
_cell.length_a   1.000
_cell.length_b   1.000
_cell.length_c   1.000
_cell.angle_alpha   90.00
_cell.angle_beta   90.00
_cell.angle_gamma   90.00
#
_symmetry.space_group_name_H-M   'P 1'
#
loop_
_entity.id
_entity.type
_entity.pdbx_description
1 polymer ?
#
loop_
_entity_poly.entity_id
_entity_poly.type
_entity_poly.pdbx_seq_one_letter_code
_entity_poly.pdbx_strand_id
1 'polypeptide(L)'
;MIRLNHSIPLSLLALAVMSDCAIADPKYDFMLHGYIRSGILANADGNRADSVGLMPDGKWRLGNEEDTKIELIPTVTLTSDSGVVAKVQANITHQSKCTSDWNCQDDDGHDVQFREGFAELSNLDFAPEMTFWAGKRYSSSNTSSHQFDWEYIQY
;
A
#
# COMPACT_ATOMS: atom_id res chain seq x y z
N MET A 1 41.40 -21.38 14.21
CA MET A 1 40.50 -21.41 15.38
C MET A 1 39.70 -20.11 15.35
N ILE A 2 38.48 -20.13 14.79
CA ILE A 2 37.62 -18.96 14.63
C ILE A 2 36.66 -18.94 15.82
N ARG A 3 36.71 -17.91 16.67
CA ARG A 3 35.74 -17.70 17.75
C ARG A 3 34.54 -16.96 17.18
N LEU A 4 33.39 -17.63 17.07
CA LEU A 4 32.11 -16.96 16.83
C LEU A 4 31.62 -16.27 18.10
N ASN A 5 31.38 -14.96 18.01
CA ASN A 5 30.78 -14.15 19.07
C ASN A 5 29.36 -14.63 19.38
N HIS A 6 29.13 -15.08 20.61
CA HIS A 6 27.87 -15.62 21.15
C HIS A 6 26.82 -14.54 21.49
N SER A 7 26.96 -13.31 20.99
CA SER A 7 26.11 -12.17 21.36
C SER A 7 24.94 -11.89 20.38
N ILE A 8 24.87 -12.59 19.25
CA ILE A 8 23.78 -12.46 18.27
C ILE A 8 22.49 -13.28 18.60
N PRO A 9 22.47 -14.34 19.42
CA PRO A 9 21.24 -15.13 19.60
C PRO A 9 20.25 -14.52 20.62
N LEU A 10 20.68 -13.59 21.49
CA LEU A 10 19.81 -13.11 22.58
C LEU A 10 18.88 -11.95 22.16
N SER A 11 19.32 -11.11 21.22
CA SER A 11 18.49 -10.02 20.67
C SER A 11 17.35 -10.56 19.79
N LEU A 12 17.63 -11.59 18.98
CA LEU A 12 16.62 -12.30 18.20
C LEU A 12 15.59 -13.03 19.08
N LEU A 13 16.03 -13.60 20.21
CA LEU A 13 15.13 -14.23 21.17
C LEU A 13 14.25 -13.20 21.89
N ALA A 14 14.80 -12.04 22.25
CA ALA A 14 14.02 -10.98 22.88
C ALA A 14 12.92 -10.43 21.95
N LEU A 15 13.22 -10.23 20.66
CA LEU A 15 12.24 -9.79 19.65
C LEU A 15 11.10 -10.80 19.44
N ALA A 16 11.39 -12.10 19.55
CA ALA A 16 10.36 -13.14 19.46
C ALA A 16 9.43 -13.16 20.69
N VAL A 17 9.94 -12.87 21.89
CA VAL A 17 9.15 -12.91 23.14
C VAL A 17 8.24 -11.69 23.30
N MET A 18 8.56 -10.56 22.66
CA MET A 18 7.73 -9.34 22.71
C MET A 18 6.61 -9.31 21.65
N SER A 19 6.59 -10.22 20.67
CA SER A 19 5.50 -10.33 19.69
C SER A 19 4.21 -10.95 20.26
N ASP A 20 4.27 -11.65 21.40
CA ASP A 20 3.08 -12.28 22.02
C ASP A 20 2.15 -11.30 22.75
N CYS A 21 2.55 -10.03 22.92
CA CYS A 21 1.75 -9.04 23.65
C CYS A 21 0.78 -8.22 22.77
N ALA A 22 0.68 -8.52 21.48
CA ALA A 22 -0.27 -7.88 20.56
C ALA A 22 -1.22 -8.91 19.93
N ILE A 23 -1.79 -9.81 20.74
CA ILE A 23 -3.01 -10.51 20.33
C ILE A 23 -4.13 -9.48 20.39
N ALA A 24 -4.47 -8.91 19.24
CA ALA A 24 -5.70 -8.14 19.12
C ALA A 24 -6.88 -9.06 19.47
N ASP A 25 -7.81 -8.58 20.29
CA ASP A 25 -9.09 -9.27 20.51
C ASP A 25 -9.67 -9.62 19.12
N PRO A 26 -10.10 -10.86 18.84
CA PRO A 26 -10.65 -11.22 17.52
C PRO A 26 -11.80 -10.32 17.04
N LYS A 27 -12.40 -9.53 17.94
CA LYS A 27 -13.36 -8.48 17.60
C LYS A 27 -12.75 -7.23 16.94
N TYR A 28 -11.44 -7.05 17.00
CA TYR A 28 -10.70 -5.90 16.50
C TYR A 28 -9.49 -6.38 15.71
N ASP A 29 -9.45 -6.07 14.42
CA ASP A 29 -8.29 -6.39 13.58
C ASP A 29 -7.76 -5.13 12.90
N PHE A 30 -6.44 -5.09 12.75
CA PHE A 30 -5.75 -4.03 12.04
C PHE A 30 -4.83 -4.65 10.99
N MET A 31 -5.03 -4.25 9.74
CA MET A 31 -4.21 -4.67 8.61
C MET A 31 -3.60 -3.45 7.94
N LEU A 32 -2.32 -3.56 7.56
CA LEU A 32 -1.67 -2.57 6.70
C LEU A 32 -1.36 -3.22 5.36
N HIS A 33 -2.18 -2.90 4.36
CA HIS A 33 -1.92 -3.24 2.96
C HIS A 33 -1.20 -2.08 2.26
N GLY A 34 -0.72 -2.31 1.05
CA GLY A 34 -0.11 -1.24 0.28
C GLY A 34 0.55 -1.70 -1.01
N TYR A 35 1.10 -0.72 -1.70
CA TYR A 35 1.93 -0.87 -2.89
C TYR A 35 3.12 0.08 -2.80
N ILE A 36 4.32 -0.41 -3.11
CA ILE A 36 5.54 0.40 -3.07
C ILE A 36 6.41 0.10 -4.28
N ARG A 37 6.84 1.14 -4.98
CA ARG A 37 8.01 1.11 -5.89
C ARG A 37 8.94 2.26 -5.56
N SER A 38 10.24 2.02 -5.65
CA SER A 38 11.26 3.04 -5.52
C SER A 38 12.52 2.60 -6.23
N GLY A 39 13.21 3.53 -6.88
CA GLY A 39 14.43 3.25 -7.62
C GLY A 39 14.95 4.49 -8.32
N ILE A 40 16.13 4.34 -8.94
CA ILE A 40 16.73 5.37 -9.77
C ILE A 40 16.79 4.83 -11.19
N LEU A 41 16.26 5.61 -12.14
CA LEU A 41 16.47 5.39 -13.56
C LEU A 41 17.63 6.27 -14.03
N ALA A 42 18.67 5.64 -14.57
CA ALA A 42 19.88 6.31 -15.05
C ALA A 42 20.24 5.86 -16.47
N ASN A 43 20.83 6.77 -17.23
CA ASN A 43 21.39 6.46 -18.54
C ASN A 43 22.83 5.93 -18.44
N ALA A 44 23.42 5.58 -19.58
CA ALA A 44 24.78 5.02 -19.66
C ALA A 44 25.88 5.95 -19.11
N ASP A 45 25.62 7.27 -19.10
CA ASP A 45 26.54 8.27 -18.57
C ASP A 45 26.39 8.46 -17.04
N GLY A 46 25.50 7.71 -16.40
CA GLY A 46 25.20 7.81 -14.97
C GLY A 46 24.32 9.00 -14.60
N ASN A 47 23.80 9.73 -15.59
CA ASN A 47 22.84 10.80 -15.36
C ASN A 47 21.43 10.23 -15.23
N ARG A 48 20.59 10.95 -14.49
CA ARG A 48 19.18 10.62 -14.38
C ARG A 48 18.51 10.58 -15.76
N ALA A 49 17.61 9.62 -15.95
CA ALA A 49 16.84 9.47 -17.17
C ALA A 49 15.33 9.51 -16.90
N ASP A 50 14.60 10.01 -17.88
CA ASP A 50 13.14 9.89 -17.93
C ASP A 50 12.74 8.54 -18.50
N SER A 51 11.52 8.11 -18.17
CA SER A 51 10.97 6.89 -18.75
C SER A 51 10.66 7.02 -20.23
N VAL A 52 10.77 5.91 -20.94
CA VAL A 52 10.46 5.79 -22.36
C VAL A 52 9.03 5.29 -22.54
N GLY A 53 8.15 6.14 -23.06
CA GLY A 53 6.79 5.78 -23.47
C GLY A 53 6.75 5.41 -24.96
N LEU A 54 6.31 4.19 -25.28
CA LEU A 54 6.11 3.75 -26.66
C LEU A 54 4.62 3.73 -27.08
N MET A 55 3.72 4.05 -26.14
CA MET A 55 2.27 4.04 -26.31
C MET A 55 1.66 5.28 -25.66
N PRO A 56 0.45 5.71 -26.09
CA PRO A 56 -0.22 6.88 -25.51
C PRO A 56 -0.62 6.67 -24.04
N ASP A 57 -1.14 5.49 -23.71
CA ASP A 57 -1.83 5.23 -22.43
C ASP A 57 -1.08 4.22 -21.55
N GLY A 58 0.25 4.20 -21.59
CA GLY A 58 1.05 3.31 -20.72
C GLY A 58 2.47 3.12 -21.23
N LYS A 59 3.30 2.43 -20.43
CA LYS A 59 4.69 2.13 -20.78
C LYS A 59 5.09 0.75 -20.28
N TRP A 60 5.93 0.05 -21.03
CA TRP A 60 6.59 -1.15 -20.50
C TRP A 60 7.37 -0.75 -19.24
N ARG A 61 6.92 -1.22 -18.08
CA ARG A 61 7.39 -0.66 -16.80
C ARG A 61 8.73 -1.22 -16.31
N LEU A 62 9.09 -2.44 -16.74
CA LEU A 62 10.26 -3.13 -16.20
C LEU A 62 11.54 -2.35 -16.54
N GLY A 63 12.21 -1.82 -15.52
CA GLY A 63 13.41 -0.98 -15.68
C GLY A 63 13.13 0.38 -16.33
N ASN A 64 11.89 0.88 -16.24
CA ASN A 64 11.42 2.07 -16.95
C ASN A 64 10.38 2.83 -16.11
N GLU A 65 10.63 2.94 -14.81
CA GLU A 65 9.89 3.75 -13.85
C GLU A 65 10.90 4.62 -13.10
N GLU A 66 10.68 5.94 -13.13
CA GLU A 66 11.63 6.97 -12.72
C GLU A 66 11.21 7.71 -11.44
N ASP A 67 10.17 7.20 -10.79
CA ASP A 67 9.48 7.77 -9.64
C ASP A 67 9.49 6.81 -8.44
N THR A 68 9.33 7.38 -7.25
CA THR A 68 9.01 6.64 -6.02
C THR A 68 7.53 6.77 -5.77
N LYS A 69 6.82 5.64 -5.68
CA LYS A 69 5.39 5.59 -5.35
C LYS A 69 5.17 4.71 -4.14
N ILE A 70 4.37 5.22 -3.20
CA ILE A 70 3.95 4.53 -1.99
C ILE A 70 2.44 4.69 -1.84
N GLU A 71 1.75 3.59 -1.59
CA GLU A 71 0.36 3.53 -1.19
C GLU A 71 0.30 2.77 0.12
N LEU A 72 -0.20 3.43 1.18
CA LEU A 72 -0.45 2.83 2.48
C LEU A 72 -1.95 2.72 2.67
N ILE A 73 -2.41 1.50 2.92
CA ILE A 73 -3.83 1.17 3.06
C ILE A 73 -4.06 0.56 4.45
N PRO A 74 -4.12 1.40 5.51
CA PRO A 74 -4.55 0.95 6.82
C PRO A 74 -6.03 0.59 6.80
N THR A 75 -6.34 -0.58 7.34
CA THR A 75 -7.70 -1.12 7.45
C THR A 75 -7.96 -1.57 8.87
N VAL A 76 -9.08 -1.13 9.43
CA VAL A 76 -9.57 -1.55 10.74
C VAL A 76 -10.85 -2.35 10.52
N THR A 77 -10.92 -3.54 11.11
CA THR A 77 -12.11 -4.40 11.09
C THR A 77 -12.62 -4.61 12.51
N LEU A 78 -13.93 -4.46 12.69
CA LEU A 78 -14.63 -4.58 13.96
C LEU A 78 -15.71 -5.65 13.80
N THR A 79 -15.67 -6.70 14.62
CA THR A 79 -16.69 -7.74 14.64
C THR A 79 -17.48 -7.68 15.94
N SER A 80 -18.77 -7.42 15.84
CA SER A 80 -19.68 -7.40 16.99
C SER A 80 -19.99 -8.81 17.51
N ASP A 81 -20.52 -8.90 18.73
CA ASP A 81 -20.98 -10.18 19.31
C ASP A 81 -22.11 -10.83 18.50
N SER A 82 -22.92 -10.05 17.80
CA SER A 82 -23.95 -10.53 16.87
C SER A 82 -23.37 -11.01 15.53
N GLY A 83 -22.07 -10.86 15.30
CA GLY A 83 -21.40 -11.24 14.05
C GLY A 83 -21.41 -10.17 12.96
N VAL A 84 -22.10 -9.03 13.16
CA VAL A 84 -22.01 -7.87 12.25
C VAL A 84 -20.57 -7.38 12.17
N VAL A 85 -20.09 -7.13 10.96
CA VAL A 85 -18.72 -6.69 10.69
C VAL A 85 -18.74 -5.26 10.15
N ALA A 86 -18.01 -4.35 10.81
CA ALA A 86 -17.75 -3.01 10.34
C ALA A 86 -16.28 -2.86 9.93
N LYS A 87 -16.01 -2.35 8.73
CA LYS A 87 -14.65 -2.12 8.21
C LYS A 87 -14.46 -0.64 7.91
N VAL A 88 -13.31 -0.08 8.26
CA VAL A 88 -12.90 1.27 7.87
C VAL A 88 -11.55 1.17 7.18
N GLN A 89 -11.42 1.78 6.01
CA GLN A 89 -10.19 1.78 5.22
C GLN A 89 -9.88 3.18 4.71
N ALA A 90 -8.60 3.53 4.70
CA ALA A 90 -8.08 4.71 4.02
C ALA A 90 -6.97 4.30 3.04
N ASN A 91 -6.77 5.06 1.96
CA ASN A 91 -5.62 4.92 1.08
C ASN A 91 -4.86 6.24 1.02
N ILE A 92 -3.65 6.20 1.57
CA ILE A 92 -2.73 7.33 1.68
C ILE A 92 -1.62 7.08 0.66
N THR A 93 -1.60 7.88 -0.40
CA THR A 93 -0.69 7.71 -1.52
C THR A 93 0.24 8.89 -1.66
N HIS A 94 1.51 8.64 -1.98
CA HIS A 94 2.44 9.65 -2.43
C HIS A 94 3.25 9.10 -3.60
N GLN A 95 3.49 9.93 -4.62
CA GLN A 95 4.25 9.56 -5.79
C GLN A 95 5.13 10.73 -6.19
N SER A 96 6.44 10.58 -6.27
CA SER A 96 7.31 11.67 -6.65
C SER A 96 8.49 11.22 -7.48
N LYS A 97 8.82 12.00 -8.50
CA LYS A 97 10.11 11.98 -9.18
C LYS A 97 11.20 12.66 -8.35
N CYS A 98 10.92 13.37 -7.27
CA CYS A 98 12.00 14.00 -6.51
C CYS A 98 12.84 12.93 -5.77
N THR A 99 14.17 12.99 -5.96
CA THR A 99 15.13 12.05 -5.34
C THR A 99 15.73 12.60 -4.04
N SER A 100 15.22 13.75 -3.57
CA SER A 100 15.65 14.32 -2.29
C SER A 100 15.11 13.46 -1.15
N ASP A 101 15.87 13.37 -0.07
CA ASP A 101 15.44 12.75 1.17
C ASP A 101 14.37 13.59 1.90
N TRP A 102 14.24 14.87 1.58
CA TRP A 102 13.39 15.84 2.27
C TRP A 102 12.53 16.70 1.33
N ASN A 103 11.27 16.92 1.71
CA ASN A 103 10.31 17.85 1.07
C ASN A 103 10.12 17.70 -0.45
N CYS A 104 9.87 16.47 -0.89
CA CYS A 104 9.40 16.21 -2.24
C CYS A 104 7.87 16.37 -2.31
N GLN A 105 7.38 17.26 -3.18
CA GLN A 105 5.98 17.23 -3.61
C GLN A 105 5.80 16.12 -4.65
N ASP A 106 4.57 15.66 -4.84
CA ASP A 106 4.23 14.67 -5.85
C ASP A 106 4.41 15.22 -7.28
N ASP A 107 4.28 14.35 -8.29
CA ASP A 107 4.50 14.72 -9.70
C ASP A 107 3.58 15.86 -10.21
N ASP A 108 2.46 16.13 -9.51
CA ASP A 108 1.48 17.17 -9.82
C ASP A 108 1.59 18.39 -8.87
N GLY A 109 2.64 18.46 -8.03
CA GLY A 109 2.90 19.56 -7.10
C GLY A 109 2.05 19.53 -5.83
N HIS A 110 1.43 18.40 -5.53
CA HIS A 110 0.64 18.18 -4.33
C HIS A 110 1.41 17.40 -3.27
N ASP A 111 0.98 17.52 -2.02
CA ASP A 111 1.51 16.68 -0.94
C ASP A 111 0.90 15.27 -1.01
N VAL A 112 1.01 14.52 0.09
CA VAL A 112 0.36 13.21 0.25
C VAL A 112 -1.14 13.26 -0.09
N GLN A 113 -1.59 12.32 -0.92
CA GLN A 113 -2.95 12.21 -1.43
C GLN A 113 -3.79 11.23 -0.61
N PHE A 114 -5.03 11.61 -0.32
CA PHE A 114 -6.06 10.71 0.19
C PHE A 114 -6.93 10.19 -0.95
N ARG A 115 -6.57 9.01 -1.47
CA ARG A 115 -7.24 8.40 -2.63
C ARG A 115 -8.51 7.66 -2.26
N GLU A 116 -8.54 7.02 -1.10
CA GLU A 116 -9.71 6.31 -0.57
C GLU A 116 -9.92 6.63 0.90
N GLY A 117 -11.17 6.56 1.32
CA GLY A 117 -11.64 6.77 2.68
C GLY A 117 -13.10 6.34 2.74
N PHE A 118 -13.35 5.13 3.22
CA PHE A 118 -14.68 4.55 3.24
C PHE A 118 -14.89 3.62 4.43
N ALA A 119 -16.16 3.39 4.74
CA ALA A 119 -16.60 2.38 5.70
C ALA A 119 -17.50 1.35 5.02
N GLU A 120 -17.45 0.10 5.49
CA GLU A 120 -18.32 -0.99 5.09
C GLU A 120 -19.02 -1.60 6.30
N LEU A 121 -20.25 -2.08 6.10
CA LEU A 121 -21.01 -2.85 7.07
C LEU A 121 -21.57 -4.09 6.38
N SER A 122 -21.25 -5.27 6.92
CA SER A 122 -21.64 -6.56 6.35
C SER A 122 -22.14 -7.51 7.43
N ASN A 123 -22.71 -8.64 7.00
CA ASN A 123 -23.29 -9.66 7.86
C ASN A 123 -24.38 -9.11 8.79
N LEU A 124 -25.27 -8.28 8.24
CA LEU A 124 -26.44 -7.76 8.95
C LEU A 124 -27.56 -8.79 8.91
N ASP A 125 -28.25 -9.01 10.03
CA ASP A 125 -29.31 -10.02 10.14
C ASP A 125 -30.39 -9.95 9.05
N PHE A 126 -30.75 -8.73 8.61
CA PHE A 126 -31.76 -8.51 7.57
C PHE A 126 -31.23 -8.67 6.14
N ALA A 127 -29.91 -8.68 5.95
CA ALA A 127 -29.25 -8.75 4.65
C ALA A 127 -27.85 -9.41 4.78
N PRO A 128 -27.79 -10.69 5.17
CA PRO A 128 -26.54 -11.35 5.57
C PRO A 128 -25.52 -11.47 4.42
N GLU A 129 -25.99 -11.50 3.17
CA GLU A 129 -25.15 -11.61 1.98
C GLU A 129 -24.74 -10.25 1.39
N MET A 130 -25.24 -9.14 1.95
CA MET A 130 -25.00 -7.80 1.40
C MET A 130 -23.94 -7.06 2.19
N THR A 131 -23.14 -6.25 1.49
CA THR A 131 -22.23 -5.27 2.09
C THR A 131 -22.67 -3.87 1.72
N PHE A 132 -23.00 -3.07 2.72
CA PHE A 132 -23.28 -1.64 2.56
C PHE A 132 -21.98 -0.87 2.73
N TRP A 133 -21.77 0.17 1.93
CA TRP A 133 -20.58 1.00 2.03
C TRP A 133 -20.88 2.47 1.76
N ALA A 134 -20.06 3.35 2.32
CA ALA A 134 -20.12 4.78 2.07
C ALA A 134 -18.73 5.41 2.17
N GLY A 135 -18.44 6.37 1.29
CA GLY A 135 -17.17 7.09 1.25
C GLY A 135 -16.58 7.16 -0.15
N LYS A 136 -15.30 7.58 -0.24
CA LYS A 136 -14.52 7.60 -1.48
C LYS A 136 -13.77 6.27 -1.61
N ARG A 137 -13.96 5.54 -2.71
CA ARG A 137 -13.43 4.18 -2.90
C ARG A 137 -13.11 3.94 -4.37
N TYR A 138 -12.06 3.15 -4.65
CA TYR A 138 -11.87 2.56 -5.97
C TYR A 138 -12.85 1.42 -6.23
N SER A 139 -13.48 1.43 -7.41
CA SER A 139 -14.36 0.34 -7.79
C SER A 139 -13.64 -1.00 -7.79
N SER A 140 -14.28 -2.02 -7.22
CA SER A 140 -13.78 -3.41 -7.20
C SER A 140 -13.72 -4.04 -8.60
N SER A 141 -14.26 -3.37 -9.62
CA SER A 141 -14.28 -3.84 -11.01
C SER A 141 -13.15 -3.27 -11.87
N ASN A 142 -12.16 -2.62 -11.26
CA ASN A 142 -11.01 -2.12 -12.01
C ASN A 142 -10.23 -3.26 -12.67
N THR A 143 -9.82 -3.03 -13.91
CA THR A 143 -8.96 -3.96 -14.64
C THR A 143 -7.78 -3.21 -15.24
N SER A 144 -6.60 -3.81 -15.09
CA SER A 144 -5.34 -3.22 -15.47
C SER A 144 -4.41 -4.23 -16.10
N SER A 145 -3.48 -3.72 -16.91
CA SER A 145 -2.30 -4.47 -17.30
C SER A 145 -1.15 -4.06 -16.40
N HIS A 146 -0.72 -4.98 -15.54
CA HIS A 146 0.42 -4.73 -14.65
C HIS A 146 1.69 -4.38 -15.43
N GLN A 147 1.95 -5.03 -16.57
CA GLN A 147 3.17 -4.82 -17.37
C GLN A 147 3.26 -3.41 -17.96
N PHE A 148 2.11 -2.76 -18.18
CA PHE A 148 2.04 -1.44 -18.78
C PHE A 148 1.78 -0.31 -17.76
N ASP A 149 1.55 -0.66 -16.49
CA ASP A 149 1.05 0.24 -15.45
C ASP A 149 -0.18 1.04 -15.95
N TRP A 150 -1.12 0.34 -16.58
CA TRP A 150 -2.28 0.95 -17.23
C TRP A 150 -3.60 0.31 -16.79
N GLU A 151 -4.48 1.12 -16.20
CA GLU A 151 -5.88 0.81 -15.98
C GLU A 151 -6.73 1.15 -17.21
N TYR A 152 -7.29 0.14 -17.87
CA TYR A 152 -8.21 0.33 -19.00
C TYR A 152 -9.69 0.30 -18.57
N ILE A 153 -9.96 -0.07 -17.31
CA ILE A 153 -11.24 0.17 -16.63
C ILE A 153 -10.92 0.71 -15.24
N GLN A 154 -11.29 1.97 -15.01
CA GLN A 154 -11.15 2.65 -13.72
C GLN A 154 -12.43 3.43 -13.41
N TYR A 155 -13.15 3.03 -12.36
CA TYR A 155 -14.34 3.71 -11.86
C TYR A 155 -14.18 4.11 -10.39
#